data_AF-A0A966PYV4-F1
#
_entry.id   AF-A0A966PYV4-F1
#
_cell.length_a   1.000
_cell.length_b   1.000
_cell.length_c   1.000
_cell.angle_alpha   90.00
_cell.angle_beta   90.00
_cell.angle_gamma   90.00
#
_symmetry.space_group_name_H-M   'P 1'
#
loop_
_entity.id
_entity.type
_entity.pdbx_description
1 polymer ?
#
loop_
_entity_poly.entity_id
_entity_poly.type
_entity_poly.pdbx_seq_one_letter_code
_entity_poly.pdbx_strand_id
1 'polypeptide(L)'
;EQSPQSRLEAMLGDDIVTDVKPTEVQEEEKEQPPLEAEAETSETEEEATEESPDDQAEEEEQSENDEVPAILKLKVNGEEVEKPIDEVVALAQQGLDYTQKTQQVAEQRKELEDYAKGIKAQEEIFRQEVELQNVLINEVAQITALDQKLAAYQNVNWQQLSDNDFVEAQKLFFTYNQLQQDRNALVSQFEAKKQEVVQKQTQLLSEKIAKGKEVLAKEIPNWSPETNQALLSTGKEYGFSDAELNSIVDPRHVKVLHDAMQWRKLQKNSTVKNKISNAKPVVKPGAKDSKAEANSNHRQLRDSLRKTGKSDLAQKLIENMI
;
A
#
# COMPACT_ATOMS: atom_id res chain seq x y z
N GLU A 1 -5.16 47.63 -26.31
CA GLU A 1 -4.45 46.34 -26.38
C GLU A 1 -4.52 45.63 -25.01
N GLN A 2 -4.23 44.33 -24.94
CA GLN A 2 -3.93 43.60 -23.69
C GLN A 2 -2.56 42.95 -23.84
N SER A 3 -1.73 43.00 -22.80
CA SER A 3 -0.35 42.51 -22.87
C SER A 3 -0.31 40.97 -23.06
N PRO A 4 0.77 40.42 -23.66
CA PRO A 4 0.90 38.97 -23.83
C PRO A 4 0.82 38.18 -22.52
N GLN A 5 1.21 38.78 -21.39
CA GLN A 5 1.11 38.19 -20.05
C GLN A 5 -0.35 37.99 -19.61
N SER A 6 -1.22 38.97 -19.86
CA SER A 6 -2.66 38.89 -19.50
C SER A 6 -3.42 37.76 -20.21
N ARG A 7 -2.87 37.21 -21.31
CA ARG A 7 -3.45 36.08 -22.04
C ARG A 7 -2.97 34.72 -21.55
N LEU A 8 -1.89 34.68 -20.77
CA LEU A 8 -1.29 33.48 -20.21
C LEU A 8 -1.87 33.20 -18.81
N GLU A 9 -2.16 34.26 -18.03
CA GLU A 9 -2.95 34.21 -16.79
C GLU A 9 -4.33 33.55 -17.02
N ALA A 10 -5.04 34.01 -18.07
CA ALA A 10 -6.41 33.57 -18.40
C ALA A 10 -6.51 32.13 -18.94
N MET A 11 -5.38 31.42 -19.10
CA MET A 11 -5.35 30.01 -19.52
C MET A 11 -4.89 29.06 -18.40
N LEU A 12 -4.49 29.61 -17.24
CA LEU A 12 -3.96 28.84 -16.10
C LEU A 12 -4.82 28.92 -14.82
N GLY A 13 -5.90 29.72 -14.81
CA GLY A 13 -6.74 29.88 -13.63
C GLY A 13 -8.18 30.26 -13.92
N ASP A 14 -9.03 29.26 -14.17
CA ASP A 14 -10.35 29.16 -13.52
C ASP A 14 -10.90 27.72 -13.64
N ASP A 15 -11.01 27.00 -12.51
CA ASP A 15 -12.02 25.93 -12.26
C ASP A 15 -11.83 25.31 -10.85
N ILE A 16 -11.88 26.13 -9.79
CA ILE A 16 -12.27 25.65 -8.45
C ILE A 16 -13.24 26.66 -7.82
N VAL A 17 -14.53 26.49 -8.13
CA VAL A 17 -15.60 27.18 -7.39
C VAL A 17 -15.71 26.55 -6.00
N THR A 18 -15.25 27.27 -4.97
CA THR A 18 -15.61 27.00 -3.57
C THR A 18 -16.19 28.26 -2.93
N ASP A 19 -17.51 28.24 -2.74
CA ASP A 19 -18.26 29.28 -2.04
C ASP A 19 -18.21 29.02 -0.52
N VAL A 20 -17.32 29.73 0.19
CA VAL A 20 -17.29 29.75 1.66
C VAL A 20 -17.05 31.18 2.14
N LYS A 21 -18.03 31.72 2.88
CA LYS A 21 -17.94 33.02 3.55
C LYS A 21 -16.81 33.05 4.60
N PRO A 22 -16.07 34.16 4.76
CA PRO A 22 -15.16 34.32 5.88
C PRO A 22 -15.94 34.41 7.19
N THR A 23 -15.51 33.66 8.20
CA THR A 23 -15.89 33.90 9.60
C THR A 23 -14.64 34.35 10.35
N GLU A 24 -14.77 35.47 11.05
CA GLU A 24 -13.76 36.13 11.86
C GLU A 24 -13.32 35.24 13.03
N VAL A 25 -12.00 35.09 13.25
CA VAL A 25 -11.45 34.41 14.42
C VAL A 25 -10.39 35.32 15.04
N GLN A 26 -10.57 35.60 16.34
CA GLN A 26 -9.73 36.50 17.12
C GLN A 26 -8.52 35.74 17.69
N GLU A 27 -7.42 36.46 17.88
CA GLU A 27 -6.27 35.99 18.66
C GLU A 27 -6.65 35.86 20.14
N GLU A 28 -6.20 34.78 20.80
CA GLU A 28 -5.99 34.81 22.25
C GLU A 28 -4.70 34.06 22.60
N GLU A 29 -3.78 34.81 23.21
CA GLU A 29 -2.41 34.43 23.55
C GLU A 29 -2.34 33.92 25.01
N LYS A 30 -1.56 32.86 25.26
CA LYS A 30 -1.11 32.50 26.63
C LYS A 30 0.31 31.95 26.66
N GLU A 31 1.23 32.81 27.09
CA GLU A 31 2.39 32.55 27.93
C GLU A 31 2.09 31.53 29.07
N GLN A 32 3.02 30.78 29.70
CA GLN A 32 4.50 30.81 29.93
C GLN A 32 4.85 29.43 30.61
N PRO A 33 6.04 29.13 31.19
CA PRO A 33 7.47 29.41 30.88
C PRO A 33 8.31 28.08 30.81
N PRO A 34 9.66 28.08 30.67
CA PRO A 34 10.45 26.88 30.35
C PRO A 34 11.18 26.20 31.53
N LEU A 35 11.83 25.05 31.28
CA LEU A 35 12.81 24.43 32.18
C LEU A 35 13.99 23.83 31.39
N GLU A 36 15.20 24.09 31.87
CA GLU A 36 16.47 23.52 31.39
C GLU A 36 16.69 22.10 31.95
N ALA A 37 17.42 21.26 31.21
CA ALA A 37 18.37 20.28 31.76
C ALA A 37 19.30 19.76 30.66
N GLU A 38 20.61 19.82 30.89
CA GLU A 38 21.66 19.25 30.04
C GLU A 38 21.73 17.72 30.16
N ALA A 39 22.20 17.05 29.10
CA ALA A 39 22.97 15.80 29.19
C ALA A 39 23.65 15.47 27.84
N GLU A 40 24.84 16.02 27.60
CA GLU A 40 25.83 15.37 26.72
C GLU A 40 26.49 14.17 27.42
N THR A 41 27.37 13.47 26.69
CA THR A 41 28.33 12.40 27.08
C THR A 41 27.88 10.95 26.84
N SER A 42 28.79 10.02 26.52
CA SER A 42 30.04 10.10 25.74
C SER A 42 30.45 8.68 25.30
N GLU A 43 31.42 8.60 24.40
CA GLU A 43 32.08 7.37 23.94
C GLU A 43 32.94 6.66 25.01
N THR A 44 32.82 5.32 25.03
CA THR A 44 33.91 4.33 24.94
C THR A 44 34.82 3.97 26.14
N GLU A 45 35.15 2.67 26.14
CA GLU A 45 36.36 1.96 26.63
C GLU A 45 36.43 1.26 28.00
N GLU A 46 37.31 0.25 27.99
CA GLU A 46 37.48 -0.85 28.94
C GLU A 46 38.47 -0.48 30.05
N GLU A 47 38.39 -1.13 31.22
CA GLU A 47 39.50 -1.94 31.75
C GLU A 47 39.04 -2.79 32.94
N ALA A 48 39.78 -3.89 33.20
CA ALA A 48 39.56 -4.79 34.33
C ALA A 48 40.74 -4.72 35.31
N THR A 49 40.51 -4.91 36.61
CA THR A 49 41.49 -5.54 37.52
C THR A 49 40.86 -5.98 38.85
N GLU A 50 41.53 -6.92 39.51
CA GLU A 50 41.11 -7.67 40.71
C GLU A 50 41.33 -6.88 42.02
N GLU A 51 40.58 -7.20 43.09
CA GLU A 51 41.16 -7.90 44.26
C GLU A 51 40.07 -8.40 45.25
N SER A 52 40.40 -9.46 46.00
CA SER A 52 39.66 -10.08 47.13
C SER A 52 40.33 -9.67 48.46
N PRO A 53 40.04 -10.21 49.68
CA PRO A 53 38.97 -11.11 50.16
C PRO A 53 38.14 -10.40 51.28
N ASP A 54 37.47 -11.00 52.29
CA ASP A 54 37.27 -12.38 52.79
C ASP A 54 35.96 -12.44 53.62
N ASP A 55 35.33 -13.61 53.78
CA ASP A 55 34.96 -14.18 55.11
C ASP A 55 34.44 -15.64 55.04
N GLN A 56 34.59 -16.33 56.17
CA GLN A 56 34.25 -17.72 56.51
C GLN A 56 32.73 -17.97 56.66
N ALA A 57 32.20 -19.17 56.91
CA ALA A 57 32.49 -20.58 56.55
C ALA A 57 31.43 -21.44 57.29
N GLU A 58 30.84 -22.46 56.67
CA GLU A 58 30.21 -23.59 57.39
C GLU A 58 30.00 -24.80 56.44
N GLU A 59 30.25 -26.01 56.95
CA GLU A 59 30.27 -27.28 56.18
C GLU A 59 28.94 -28.06 56.32
N GLU A 60 28.90 -29.24 55.67
CA GLU A 60 27.84 -30.28 55.69
C GLU A 60 26.63 -29.98 54.77
N GLU A 61 26.16 -30.89 53.89
CA GLU A 61 26.44 -32.33 53.75
C GLU A 61 26.20 -32.83 52.30
N GLN A 62 26.99 -33.84 51.87
CA GLN A 62 26.69 -34.83 50.81
C GLN A 62 26.12 -34.37 49.44
N SER A 63 27.01 -34.24 48.44
CA SER A 63 27.11 -35.23 47.35
C SER A 63 28.30 -34.95 46.44
N GLU A 64 29.41 -35.68 46.61
CA GLU A 64 30.35 -35.88 45.50
C GLU A 64 29.67 -36.76 44.44
N ASN A 65 28.96 -36.12 43.51
CA ASN A 65 28.78 -36.69 42.19
C ASN A 65 29.94 -36.17 41.35
N ASP A 66 30.99 -37.00 41.20
CA ASP A 66 31.98 -36.82 40.14
C ASP A 66 31.23 -36.85 38.80
N GLU A 67 30.78 -35.68 38.32
CA GLU A 67 30.33 -35.51 36.95
C GLU A 67 31.55 -35.64 36.04
N VAL A 68 31.86 -36.90 35.73
CA VAL A 68 32.70 -37.27 34.59
C VAL A 68 32.15 -36.47 33.41
N PRO A 69 32.89 -35.48 32.86
CA PRO A 69 32.32 -34.51 31.96
C PRO A 69 31.76 -35.25 30.76
N ALA A 70 30.42 -35.27 30.63
CA ALA A 70 29.76 -36.18 29.72
C ALA A 70 30.23 -35.87 28.30
N ILE A 71 30.91 -36.83 27.68
CA ILE A 71 31.62 -36.64 26.42
C ILE A 71 30.69 -37.03 25.27
N LEU A 72 30.48 -36.13 24.32
CA LEU A 72 29.59 -36.33 23.19
C LEU A 72 30.40 -36.51 21.90
N LYS A 73 30.14 -37.63 21.21
CA LYS A 73 30.75 -37.93 19.91
C LYS A 73 30.04 -37.16 18.81
N LEU A 74 30.70 -36.13 18.30
CA LEU A 74 30.23 -35.33 17.17
C LEU A 74 30.90 -35.79 15.89
N LYS A 75 30.19 -35.63 14.75
CA LYS A 75 30.76 -35.82 13.43
C LYS A 75 30.81 -34.50 12.69
N VAL A 76 31.97 -33.85 12.70
CA VAL A 76 32.18 -32.52 12.11
C VAL A 76 32.99 -32.69 10.82
N ASN A 77 32.46 -32.23 9.70
CA ASN A 77 33.08 -32.35 8.36
C ASN A 77 33.50 -33.78 7.94
N GLY A 78 32.92 -34.82 8.57
CA GLY A 78 33.17 -36.23 8.27
C GLY A 78 34.07 -36.96 9.27
N GLU A 79 34.81 -36.24 10.12
CA GLU A 79 35.64 -36.82 11.17
C GLU A 79 34.88 -36.90 12.50
N GLU A 80 35.18 -37.93 13.30
CA GLU A 80 34.54 -38.17 14.61
C GLU A 80 35.40 -37.57 15.72
N VAL A 81 34.83 -36.63 16.47
CA VAL A 81 35.51 -35.85 17.51
C VAL A 81 34.72 -35.98 18.81
N GLU A 82 35.40 -36.31 19.90
CA GLU A 82 34.80 -36.40 21.23
C GLU A 82 35.07 -35.08 21.99
N LYS A 83 34.02 -34.38 22.44
CA LYS A 83 34.12 -33.15 23.23
C LYS A 83 33.14 -33.17 24.41
N PRO A 84 33.44 -32.49 25.53
CA PRO A 84 32.53 -32.37 26.66
C PRO A 84 31.25 -31.63 26.23
N ILE A 85 30.09 -32.04 26.76
CA ILE A 85 28.77 -31.52 26.37
C ILE A 85 28.69 -29.99 26.46
N ASP A 86 29.28 -29.37 27.47
CA ASP A 86 29.19 -27.91 27.65
C ASP A 86 29.89 -27.14 26.52
N GLU A 87 31.03 -27.65 26.04
CA GLU A 87 31.72 -27.07 24.89
C GLU A 87 30.92 -27.30 23.59
N VAL A 88 30.27 -28.45 23.46
CA VAL A 88 29.35 -28.74 22.33
C VAL A 88 28.16 -27.78 22.33
N VAL A 89 27.56 -27.52 23.49
CA VAL A 89 26.44 -26.58 23.65
C VAL A 89 26.89 -25.15 23.36
N ALA A 90 28.04 -24.72 23.88
CA ALA A 90 28.61 -23.39 23.60
C ALA A 90 28.91 -23.19 22.10
N LEU A 91 29.54 -24.17 21.44
CA LEU A 91 29.79 -24.13 19.99
C LEU A 91 28.50 -24.16 19.17
N ALA A 92 27.48 -24.90 19.61
CA ALA A 92 26.16 -24.93 18.96
C ALA A 92 25.44 -23.58 19.11
N GLN A 93 25.48 -22.96 20.29
CA GLN A 93 24.94 -21.61 20.53
C GLN A 93 25.65 -20.58 19.65
N GLN A 94 26.99 -20.57 19.62
CA GLN A 94 27.76 -19.69 18.74
C GLN A 94 27.46 -19.93 17.25
N GLY A 95 27.30 -21.18 16.82
CA GLY A 95 26.93 -21.54 15.46
C GLY A 95 25.52 -21.07 15.07
N LEU A 96 24.56 -21.17 15.99
CA LEU A 96 23.20 -20.64 15.81
C LEU A 96 23.21 -19.11 15.73
N ASP A 97 23.90 -18.44 16.65
CA ASP A 97 24.08 -16.99 16.66
C ASP A 97 24.73 -16.48 15.38
N TYR A 98 25.81 -17.13 14.93
CA TYR A 98 26.51 -16.77 13.70
C TYR A 98 25.60 -17.00 12.47
N THR A 99 24.82 -18.07 12.46
CA THR A 99 23.84 -18.36 11.40
C THR A 99 22.73 -17.31 11.38
N GLN A 100 22.17 -16.94 12.52
CA GLN A 100 21.15 -15.89 12.64
C GLN A 100 21.69 -14.52 12.21
N LYS A 101 22.86 -14.11 12.72
CA LYS A 101 23.52 -12.84 12.34
C LYS A 101 23.86 -12.81 10.85
N THR A 102 24.34 -13.92 10.28
CA THR A 102 24.62 -14.01 8.83
C THR A 102 23.34 -13.93 8.00
N GLN A 103 22.24 -14.55 8.43
CA GLN A 103 20.93 -14.42 7.78
C GLN A 103 20.39 -12.98 7.86
N GLN A 104 20.45 -12.34 9.03
CA GLN A 104 20.06 -10.94 9.20
C GLN A 104 20.86 -9.99 8.29
N VAL A 105 22.19 -10.16 8.22
CA VAL A 105 23.05 -9.35 7.33
C VAL A 105 22.75 -9.63 5.85
N ALA A 106 22.42 -10.87 5.48
CA ALA A 106 22.02 -11.20 4.12
C ALA A 106 20.66 -10.58 3.74
N GLU A 107 19.71 -10.57 4.68
CA GLU A 107 18.38 -9.97 4.51
C GLU A 107 18.47 -8.45 4.41
N GLN A 108 19.20 -7.79 5.32
CA GLN A 108 19.49 -6.34 5.26
C GLN A 108 20.18 -5.94 3.95
N ARG A 109 21.16 -6.73 3.47
CA ARG A 109 21.82 -6.47 2.18
C ARG A 109 20.86 -6.56 1.01
N LYS A 110 19.93 -7.52 1.04
CA LYS A 110 18.90 -7.68 0.01
C LYS A 110 17.90 -6.52 0.04
N GLU A 111 17.44 -6.10 1.21
CA GLU A 111 16.58 -4.92 1.37
C GLU A 111 17.25 -3.64 0.85
N LEU A 112 18.53 -3.42 1.18
CA LEU A 112 19.31 -2.30 0.65
C LEU A 112 19.50 -2.37 -0.87
N GLU A 113 19.72 -3.57 -1.43
CA GLU A 113 19.83 -3.76 -2.88
C GLU A 113 18.51 -3.45 -3.60
N ASP A 114 17.39 -3.90 -3.05
CA ASP A 114 16.05 -3.66 -3.60
C ASP A 114 15.63 -2.19 -3.47
N TYR A 115 16.00 -1.52 -2.36
CA TYR A 115 15.83 -0.08 -2.18
C TYR A 115 16.69 0.72 -3.18
N ALA A 116 17.96 0.34 -3.37
CA ALA A 116 18.86 0.96 -4.33
C ALA A 116 18.39 0.78 -5.79
N LYS A 117 17.80 -0.37 -6.14
CA LYS A 117 17.13 -0.57 -7.44
C LYS A 117 15.92 0.36 -7.59
N GLY A 118 15.11 0.49 -6.53
CA GLY A 118 13.95 1.38 -6.50
C GLY A 118 14.33 2.84 -6.74
N ILE A 119 15.33 3.36 -6.03
CA ILE A 119 15.85 4.72 -6.21
C ILE A 119 16.37 4.92 -7.64
N LYS A 120 17.20 4.03 -8.16
CA LYS A 120 17.76 4.16 -9.52
C LYS A 120 16.67 4.22 -10.59
N ALA A 121 15.65 3.36 -10.49
CA ALA A 121 14.52 3.38 -11.41
C ALA A 121 13.72 4.69 -11.33
N GLN A 122 13.52 5.23 -10.11
CA GLN A 122 12.84 6.52 -9.91
C GLN A 122 13.68 7.70 -10.45
N GLU A 123 14.99 7.69 -10.21
CA GLU A 123 15.93 8.70 -10.70
C GLU A 123 16.00 8.72 -12.24
N GLU A 124 16.00 7.55 -12.90
CA GLU A 124 15.96 7.46 -14.36
C GLU A 124 14.67 8.02 -14.96
N ILE A 125 13.52 7.75 -14.34
CA ILE A 125 12.22 8.31 -14.74
C ILE A 125 12.23 9.83 -14.56
N PHE A 126 12.63 10.32 -13.39
CA PHE A 126 12.69 11.75 -13.08
C PHE A 126 13.66 12.50 -14.01
N ARG A 127 14.85 11.94 -14.26
CA ARG A 127 15.83 12.52 -15.19
C ARG A 127 15.26 12.62 -16.60
N GLN A 128 14.58 11.58 -17.09
CA GLN A 128 13.94 11.60 -18.41
C GLN A 128 12.82 12.66 -18.50
N GLU A 129 12.03 12.83 -17.44
CA GLU A 129 10.96 13.83 -17.39
C GLU A 129 11.51 15.26 -17.35
N VAL A 130 12.56 15.51 -16.56
CA VAL A 130 13.27 16.80 -16.49
C VAL A 130 13.99 17.13 -17.80
N GLU A 131 14.65 16.16 -18.44
CA GLU A 131 15.29 16.36 -19.76
C GLU A 131 14.27 16.78 -20.82
N LEU A 132 13.14 16.06 -20.89
CA LEU A 132 12.02 16.35 -21.79
C LEU A 132 11.42 17.74 -21.53
N GLN A 133 11.19 18.08 -20.25
CA GLN A 133 10.66 19.39 -19.87
C GLN A 133 11.63 20.53 -20.25
N ASN A 134 12.94 20.36 -19.99
CA ASN A 134 13.96 21.33 -20.38
C ASN A 134 13.99 21.55 -21.90
N VAL A 135 13.86 20.49 -22.70
CA VAL A 135 13.81 20.60 -24.17
C VAL A 135 12.60 21.42 -24.62
N LEU A 136 11.41 21.17 -24.05
CA LEU A 136 10.20 21.97 -24.36
C LEU A 136 10.34 23.43 -23.92
N ILE A 137 10.92 23.70 -22.75
CA ILE A 137 11.18 25.08 -22.26
C ILE A 137 12.13 25.82 -23.22
N ASN A 138 13.20 25.17 -23.69
CA ASN A 138 14.14 25.77 -24.63
C ASN A 138 13.51 26.08 -25.99
N GLU A 139 12.61 25.24 -26.49
CA GLU A 139 11.85 25.50 -27.73
C GLU A 139 10.89 26.68 -27.56
N VAL A 140 10.16 26.76 -26.43
CA VAL A 140 9.29 27.92 -26.11
C VAL A 140 10.11 29.21 -25.96
N ALA A 141 11.29 29.16 -25.36
CA ALA A 141 12.20 30.31 -25.25
C ALA A 141 12.68 30.79 -26.63
N GLN A 142 12.93 29.87 -27.58
CA GLN A 142 13.29 30.24 -28.95
C GLN A 142 12.09 30.81 -29.74
N ILE A 143 10.88 30.24 -29.60
CA ILE A 143 9.66 30.76 -30.22
C ILE A 143 9.37 32.18 -29.71
N THR A 144 9.44 32.40 -28.39
CA THR A 144 9.21 33.72 -27.79
C THR A 144 10.28 34.74 -28.19
N ALA A 145 11.54 34.34 -28.35
CA ALA A 145 12.59 35.20 -28.90
C ALA A 145 12.37 35.57 -30.38
N LEU A 146 11.79 34.67 -31.19
CA LEU A 146 11.37 34.99 -32.57
C LEU A 146 10.13 35.90 -32.58
N ASP A 147 9.15 35.66 -31.71
CA ASP A 147 7.97 36.52 -31.57
C ASP A 147 8.35 37.95 -31.11
N GLN A 148 9.35 38.11 -30.23
CA GLN A 148 9.92 39.41 -29.88
C GLN A 148 10.59 40.12 -31.07
N LYS A 149 11.34 39.40 -31.91
CA LYS A 149 11.92 39.96 -33.14
C LYS A 149 10.83 40.38 -34.13
N LEU A 150 9.78 39.56 -34.28
CA LEU A 150 8.62 39.88 -35.14
C LEU A 150 7.81 41.07 -34.62
N ALA A 151 7.73 41.27 -33.29
CA ALA A 151 7.05 42.41 -32.68
C ALA A 151 7.63 43.77 -33.14
N ALA A 152 8.94 43.85 -33.39
CA ALA A 152 9.58 45.05 -33.93
C ALA A 152 9.04 45.47 -35.31
N TYR A 153 8.43 44.54 -36.07
CA TYR A 153 7.87 44.78 -37.39
C TYR A 153 6.35 45.04 -37.39
N GLN A 154 5.65 44.84 -36.27
CA GLN A 154 4.17 44.93 -36.23
C GLN A 154 3.62 46.31 -36.61
N ASN A 155 4.36 47.38 -36.29
CA ASN A 155 3.96 48.77 -36.55
C ASN A 155 4.63 49.38 -37.79
N VAL A 156 5.32 48.58 -38.60
CA VAL A 156 6.00 49.06 -39.82
C VAL A 156 4.96 49.28 -40.92
N ASN A 157 4.79 50.53 -41.36
CA ASN A 157 4.01 50.85 -42.55
C ASN A 157 4.83 50.52 -43.81
N TRP A 158 4.75 49.26 -44.25
CA TRP A 158 5.49 48.73 -45.40
C TRP A 158 5.27 49.51 -46.70
N GLN A 159 4.06 50.05 -46.93
CA GLN A 159 3.76 50.85 -48.11
C GLN A 159 4.55 52.17 -48.07
N GLN A 160 4.40 52.94 -46.99
CA GLN A 160 5.12 54.20 -46.82
C GLN A 160 6.64 54.00 -46.78
N LEU A 161 7.13 52.90 -46.22
CA LEU A 161 8.56 52.58 -46.25
C LEU A 161 9.03 52.30 -47.69
N SER A 162 8.27 51.50 -48.46
CA SER A 162 8.56 51.22 -49.88
C SER A 162 8.51 52.45 -50.77
N ASP A 163 7.62 53.41 -50.47
CA ASP A 163 7.49 54.67 -51.21
C ASP A 163 8.65 55.64 -50.92
N ASN A 164 9.30 55.54 -49.74
CA ASN A 164 10.44 56.37 -49.34
C ASN A 164 11.81 55.74 -49.67
N ASP A 165 12.02 54.47 -49.30
CA ASP A 165 13.22 53.69 -49.64
C ASP A 165 12.81 52.22 -49.94
N PHE A 166 12.63 51.94 -51.22
CA PHE A 166 12.33 50.61 -51.73
C PHE A 166 13.39 49.55 -51.37
N VAL A 167 14.68 49.92 -51.29
CA VAL A 167 15.78 48.97 -51.05
C VAL A 167 15.83 48.57 -49.58
N GLU A 168 15.61 49.51 -48.66
CA GLU A 168 15.46 49.21 -47.25
C GLU A 168 14.18 48.40 -46.98
N ALA A 169 13.05 48.80 -47.58
CA ALA A 169 11.78 48.07 -47.49
C ALA A 169 11.93 46.61 -47.93
N GLN A 170 12.56 46.36 -49.08
CA GLN A 170 12.81 45.02 -49.62
C GLN A 170 13.65 44.16 -48.65
N LYS A 171 14.71 44.72 -48.05
CA LYS A 171 15.56 44.01 -47.09
C LYS A 171 14.82 43.65 -45.81
N LEU A 172 14.13 44.62 -45.21
CA LEU A 172 13.38 44.41 -43.97
C LEU A 172 12.20 43.45 -44.19
N PHE A 173 11.55 43.51 -45.35
CA PHE A 173 10.48 42.56 -45.71
C PHE A 173 11.03 41.14 -45.89
N PHE A 174 12.21 40.97 -46.51
CA PHE A 174 12.87 39.66 -46.59
C PHE A 174 13.20 39.11 -45.20
N THR A 175 13.80 39.94 -44.32
CA THR A 175 14.10 39.54 -42.93
C THR A 175 12.83 39.17 -42.16
N TYR A 176 11.75 39.93 -42.30
CA TYR A 176 10.46 39.65 -41.68
C TYR A 176 9.88 38.31 -42.16
N ASN A 177 9.89 38.04 -43.48
CA ASN A 177 9.42 36.76 -44.03
C ASN A 177 10.27 35.58 -43.53
N GLN A 178 11.60 35.73 -43.46
CA GLN A 178 12.48 34.70 -42.91
C GLN A 178 12.14 34.42 -41.44
N LEU A 179 12.00 35.45 -40.60
CA LEU A 179 11.61 35.31 -39.19
C LEU A 179 10.24 34.62 -39.04
N GLN A 180 9.27 34.93 -39.91
CA GLN A 180 7.98 34.22 -39.90
C GLN A 180 8.11 32.75 -40.30
N GLN A 181 8.93 32.42 -41.30
CA GLN A 181 9.17 31.05 -41.72
C GLN A 181 9.87 30.24 -40.62
N ASP A 182 10.94 30.79 -40.03
CA ASP A 182 11.68 30.17 -38.92
C ASP A 182 10.76 29.92 -37.73
N ARG A 183 9.93 30.90 -37.38
CA ARG A 183 8.96 30.82 -36.27
C ARG A 183 7.90 29.75 -36.53
N ASN A 184 7.35 29.68 -37.74
CA ASN A 184 6.35 28.68 -38.09
C ASN A 184 6.94 27.27 -38.15
N ALA A 185 8.16 27.11 -38.66
CA ALA A 185 8.88 25.83 -38.65
C ALA A 185 9.14 25.34 -37.23
N LEU A 186 9.60 26.22 -36.34
CA LEU A 186 9.88 25.89 -34.94
C LEU A 186 8.60 25.55 -34.16
N VAL A 187 7.51 26.29 -34.36
CA VAL A 187 6.20 25.99 -33.75
C VAL A 187 5.67 24.64 -34.21
N SER A 188 5.79 24.31 -35.51
CA SER A 188 5.39 23.00 -36.03
C SER A 188 6.22 21.85 -35.44
N GLN A 189 7.53 22.05 -35.23
CA GLN A 189 8.39 21.08 -34.54
C GLN A 189 8.00 20.90 -33.07
N PHE A 190 7.75 22.01 -32.35
CA PHE A 190 7.30 22.00 -30.96
C PHE A 190 5.95 21.29 -30.80
N GLU A 191 4.98 21.54 -31.68
CA GLU A 191 3.69 20.87 -31.67
C GLU A 191 3.83 19.35 -31.91
N ALA A 192 4.65 18.94 -32.89
CA ALA A 192 4.92 17.53 -33.17
C ALA A 192 5.59 16.83 -31.96
N LYS A 193 6.60 17.46 -31.36
CA LYS A 193 7.27 16.94 -30.15
C LYS A 193 6.32 16.86 -28.96
N LYS A 194 5.52 17.91 -28.70
CA LYS A 194 4.49 17.91 -27.66
C LYS A 194 3.50 16.75 -27.87
N GLN A 195 3.11 16.48 -29.11
CA GLN A 195 2.22 15.36 -29.43
C GLN A 195 2.89 14.00 -29.18
N GLU A 196 4.16 13.83 -29.55
CA GLU A 196 4.96 12.63 -29.26
C GLU A 196 5.05 12.35 -27.75
N VAL A 197 5.31 13.39 -26.94
CA VAL A 197 5.35 13.31 -25.47
C VAL A 197 4.02 12.80 -24.91
N VAL A 198 2.90 13.41 -25.33
CA VAL A 198 1.55 13.01 -24.87
C VAL A 198 1.22 11.58 -25.31
N GLN A 199 1.60 11.19 -26.53
CA GLN A 199 1.43 9.81 -27.00
C GLN A 199 2.23 8.81 -26.17
N LYS A 200 3.51 9.08 -25.89
CA LYS A 200 4.38 8.22 -25.08
C LYS A 200 3.86 8.10 -23.64
N GLN A 201 3.41 9.21 -23.04
CA GLN A 201 2.81 9.19 -21.70
C GLN A 201 1.51 8.36 -21.68
N THR A 202 0.66 8.51 -22.70
CA THR A 202 -0.59 7.74 -22.85
C THR A 202 -0.32 6.24 -23.05
N GLN A 203 0.71 5.88 -23.83
CA GLN A 203 1.14 4.50 -24.03
C GLN A 203 1.61 3.87 -22.70
N LEU A 204 2.51 4.54 -21.97
CA LEU A 204 2.99 4.08 -20.66
C LEU A 204 1.85 3.95 -19.63
N LEU A 205 0.88 4.88 -19.65
CA LEU A 205 -0.33 4.79 -18.85
C LEU A 205 -1.15 3.55 -19.21
N SER A 206 -1.38 3.30 -20.50
CA SER A 206 -2.14 2.13 -20.97
C SER A 206 -1.47 0.81 -20.61
N GLU A 207 -0.13 0.76 -20.67
CA GLU A 207 0.67 -0.42 -20.29
C GLU A 207 0.60 -0.70 -18.79
N LYS A 208 0.70 0.35 -17.96
CA LYS A 208 0.48 0.26 -16.50
C LYS A 208 -0.94 -0.24 -16.18
N ILE A 209 -1.97 0.27 -16.86
CA ILE A 209 -3.35 -0.20 -16.71
C ILE A 209 -3.51 -1.66 -17.14
N ALA A 210 -2.87 -2.08 -18.25
CA ALA A 210 -2.93 -3.47 -18.73
C ALA A 210 -2.27 -4.44 -17.73
N LYS A 211 -1.03 -4.17 -17.34
CA LYS A 211 -0.32 -4.93 -16.28
C LYS A 211 -1.11 -4.93 -14.97
N GLY A 212 -1.73 -3.81 -14.63
CA GLY A 212 -2.56 -3.69 -13.44
C GLY A 212 -3.78 -4.59 -13.47
N LYS A 213 -4.48 -4.67 -14.60
CA LYS A 213 -5.60 -5.61 -14.81
C LYS A 213 -5.17 -7.07 -14.69
N GLU A 214 -3.97 -7.44 -15.16
CA GLU A 214 -3.44 -8.80 -15.00
C GLU A 214 -3.14 -9.15 -13.53
N VAL A 215 -2.61 -8.20 -12.75
CA VAL A 215 -2.38 -8.39 -11.30
C VAL A 215 -3.72 -8.56 -10.58
N LEU A 216 -4.70 -7.69 -10.87
CA LEU A 216 -6.04 -7.77 -10.27
C LEU A 216 -6.76 -9.07 -10.62
N ALA A 217 -6.64 -9.58 -11.84
CA ALA A 217 -7.21 -10.86 -12.24
C ALA A 217 -6.56 -12.07 -11.55
N LYS A 218 -5.32 -11.95 -11.06
CA LYS A 218 -4.64 -12.98 -10.26
C LYS A 218 -4.98 -12.88 -8.77
N GLU A 219 -5.11 -11.67 -8.23
CA GLU A 219 -5.33 -11.44 -6.80
C GLU A 219 -6.81 -11.41 -6.37
N ILE A 220 -7.73 -11.02 -7.25
CA ILE A 220 -9.15 -10.89 -6.94
C ILE A 220 -9.95 -12.03 -7.61
N PRO A 221 -10.47 -13.00 -6.83
CA PRO A 221 -11.29 -14.08 -7.36
C PRO A 221 -12.55 -13.55 -8.05
N ASN A 222 -12.89 -14.10 -9.22
CA ASN A 222 -14.04 -13.71 -10.04
C ASN A 222 -14.04 -12.25 -10.53
N TRP A 223 -12.87 -11.67 -10.79
CA TRP A 223 -12.77 -10.33 -11.39
C TRP A 223 -13.55 -10.26 -12.73
N SER A 224 -14.59 -9.43 -12.75
CA SER A 224 -15.52 -9.26 -13.87
C SER A 224 -15.94 -7.79 -14.04
N PRO A 225 -16.51 -7.39 -15.19
CA PRO A 225 -17.09 -6.05 -15.36
C PRO A 225 -18.11 -5.67 -14.30
N GLU A 226 -18.88 -6.64 -13.80
CA GLU A 226 -19.88 -6.46 -12.72
C GLU A 226 -19.19 -6.18 -11.39
N THR A 227 -18.09 -6.89 -11.06
CA THR A 227 -17.30 -6.59 -9.85
C THR A 227 -16.70 -5.19 -9.92
N ASN A 228 -16.26 -4.75 -11.10
CA ASN A 228 -15.77 -3.39 -11.31
C ASN A 228 -16.87 -2.34 -11.12
N GLN A 229 -18.08 -2.56 -11.64
CA GLN A 229 -19.21 -1.66 -11.38
C GLN A 229 -19.60 -1.59 -9.89
N ALA A 230 -19.61 -2.73 -9.18
CA ALA A 230 -19.85 -2.78 -7.74
C ALA A 230 -18.73 -2.12 -6.92
N LEU A 231 -17.51 -2.12 -7.45
CA LEU A 231 -16.37 -1.41 -6.88
C LEU A 231 -16.55 0.11 -7.02
N LEU A 232 -16.90 0.59 -8.22
CA LEU A 232 -17.17 2.00 -8.50
C LEU A 232 -18.33 2.52 -7.62
N SER A 233 -19.42 1.76 -7.47
CA SER A 233 -20.52 2.17 -6.58
C SER A 233 -20.10 2.21 -5.11
N THR A 234 -19.23 1.30 -4.66
CA THR A 234 -18.64 1.35 -3.31
C THR A 234 -17.77 2.59 -3.14
N GLY A 235 -16.98 2.98 -4.16
CA GLY A 235 -16.20 4.22 -4.17
C GLY A 235 -17.07 5.46 -4.00
N LYS A 236 -18.20 5.52 -4.71
CA LYS A 236 -19.20 6.61 -4.54
C LYS A 236 -19.82 6.65 -3.15
N GLU A 237 -20.08 5.49 -2.52
CA GLU A 237 -20.50 5.42 -1.10
C GLU A 237 -19.41 5.96 -0.13
N TYR A 238 -18.16 6.13 -0.56
CA TYR A 238 -17.08 6.78 0.22
C TYR A 238 -16.87 8.27 -0.15
N GLY A 239 -17.63 8.82 -1.11
CA GLY A 239 -17.53 10.21 -1.54
C GLY A 239 -16.65 10.46 -2.77
N PHE A 240 -16.02 9.43 -3.35
CA PHE A 240 -15.23 9.59 -4.57
C PHE A 240 -16.13 9.83 -5.79
N SER A 241 -15.69 10.74 -6.67
CA SER A 241 -16.31 11.02 -7.96
C SER A 241 -16.03 9.94 -9.01
N ASP A 242 -16.83 9.92 -10.08
CA ASP A 242 -16.54 9.08 -11.26
C ASP A 242 -15.18 9.38 -11.89
N ALA A 243 -14.73 10.64 -11.88
CA ALA A 243 -13.46 11.03 -12.46
C ALA A 243 -12.28 10.43 -11.68
N GLU A 244 -12.28 10.59 -10.35
CA GLU A 244 -11.25 10.02 -9.47
C GLU A 244 -11.19 8.50 -9.60
N LEU A 245 -12.34 7.82 -9.53
CA LEU A 245 -12.40 6.35 -9.60
C LEU A 245 -11.93 5.79 -10.95
N ASN A 246 -12.22 6.47 -12.07
CA ASN A 246 -11.71 6.08 -13.38
C ASN A 246 -10.23 6.47 -13.61
N SER A 247 -9.69 7.39 -12.80
CA SER A 247 -8.26 7.76 -12.83
C SER A 247 -7.34 6.80 -12.06
N ILE A 248 -7.90 5.80 -11.36
CA ILE A 248 -7.13 4.82 -10.59
C ILE A 248 -6.34 3.90 -11.54
N VAL A 249 -5.02 4.11 -11.61
CA VAL A 249 -4.08 3.30 -12.42
C VAL A 249 -3.46 2.14 -11.63
N ASP A 250 -3.14 2.35 -10.35
CA ASP A 250 -2.40 1.37 -9.52
C ASP A 250 -3.36 0.33 -8.89
N PRO A 251 -3.17 -0.98 -9.16
CA PRO A 251 -3.93 -2.10 -8.58
C PRO A 251 -4.14 -2.04 -7.08
N ARG A 252 -3.18 -1.50 -6.31
CA ARG A 252 -3.25 -1.46 -4.84
C ARG A 252 -4.49 -0.72 -4.35
N HIS A 253 -4.84 0.39 -5.00
CA HIS A 253 -6.05 1.17 -4.68
C HIS A 253 -7.33 0.38 -4.99
N VAL A 254 -7.36 -0.31 -6.14
CA VAL A 254 -8.47 -1.17 -6.56
C VAL A 254 -8.66 -2.33 -5.57
N LYS A 255 -7.57 -2.92 -5.08
CA LYS A 255 -7.57 -3.97 -4.05
C LYS A 255 -8.11 -3.47 -2.71
N VAL A 256 -7.60 -2.33 -2.21
CA VAL A 256 -8.10 -1.72 -0.95
C VAL A 256 -9.59 -1.41 -1.05
N LEU A 257 -10.05 -0.86 -2.18
CA LEU A 257 -11.47 -0.58 -2.42
C LEU A 257 -12.30 -1.88 -2.52
N HIS A 258 -11.72 -2.96 -3.03
CA HIS A 258 -12.36 -4.27 -3.11
C HIS A 258 -12.54 -4.87 -1.70
N ASP A 259 -11.51 -4.79 -0.87
CA ASP A 259 -11.56 -5.29 0.51
C ASP A 259 -12.57 -4.49 1.35
N ALA A 260 -12.63 -3.16 1.14
CA ALA A 260 -13.67 -2.31 1.72
C ALA A 260 -15.10 -2.68 1.25
N MET A 261 -15.28 -3.01 -0.03
CA MET A 261 -16.55 -3.54 -0.57
C MET A 261 -16.92 -4.88 0.09
N GLN A 262 -15.98 -5.83 0.20
CA GLN A 262 -16.25 -7.14 0.82
C GLN A 262 -16.58 -6.99 2.30
N TRP A 263 -15.87 -6.13 3.03
CA TRP A 263 -16.16 -5.82 4.43
C TRP A 263 -17.57 -5.22 4.61
N ARG A 264 -17.99 -4.26 3.75
CA ARG A 264 -19.38 -3.75 3.77
C ARG A 264 -20.40 -4.83 3.44
N LYS A 265 -20.13 -5.75 2.50
CA LYS A 265 -21.00 -6.91 2.22
C LYS A 265 -21.13 -7.82 3.45
N LEU A 266 -20.05 -8.06 4.20
CA LEU A 266 -20.08 -8.83 5.44
C LEU A 266 -20.84 -8.11 6.57
N GLN A 267 -20.71 -6.79 6.71
CA GLN A 267 -21.49 -6.01 7.67
C GLN A 267 -22.99 -6.01 7.36
N LYS A 268 -23.36 -5.80 6.08
CA LYS A 268 -24.76 -5.83 5.62
C LYS A 268 -25.36 -7.26 5.77
N ASN A 269 -24.57 -8.31 5.53
CA ASN A 269 -24.96 -9.72 5.71
C ASN A 269 -24.72 -10.23 7.14
N SER A 270 -25.57 -9.83 8.08
CA SER A 270 -25.54 -10.26 9.50
C SER A 270 -25.74 -11.77 9.77
N THR A 271 -25.82 -12.61 8.74
CA THR A 271 -26.11 -14.04 8.79
C THR A 271 -25.13 -14.83 9.68
N VAL A 272 -23.91 -14.34 9.90
CA VAL A 272 -22.94 -14.94 10.83
C VAL A 272 -23.45 -14.86 12.29
N LYS A 273 -24.06 -13.75 12.70
CA LYS A 273 -24.69 -13.61 14.04
C LYS A 273 -25.88 -14.56 14.18
N ASN A 274 -26.69 -14.71 13.13
CA ASN A 274 -27.88 -15.58 13.14
C ASN A 274 -27.55 -17.09 13.06
N LYS A 275 -26.37 -17.48 12.56
CA LYS A 275 -25.93 -18.90 12.61
C LYS A 275 -25.56 -19.36 14.02
N ILE A 276 -25.11 -18.44 14.88
CA ILE A 276 -24.83 -18.74 16.30
C ILE A 276 -26.15 -18.89 17.08
N SER A 277 -27.14 -18.03 16.83
CA SER A 277 -28.45 -18.12 17.51
C SER A 277 -29.29 -19.33 17.09
N ASN A 278 -29.06 -19.90 15.90
CA ASN A 278 -29.74 -21.11 15.41
C ASN A 278 -28.91 -22.40 15.55
N ALA A 279 -27.78 -22.36 16.27
CA ALA A 279 -27.09 -23.58 16.67
C ALA A 279 -28.00 -24.40 17.60
N LYS A 280 -28.38 -25.62 17.20
CA LYS A 280 -29.18 -26.50 18.05
C LYS A 280 -28.46 -26.69 19.39
N PRO A 281 -29.16 -26.60 20.55
CA PRO A 281 -28.51 -26.80 21.83
C PRO A 281 -27.88 -28.19 21.86
N VAL A 282 -26.57 -28.23 22.16
CA VAL A 282 -25.84 -29.49 22.31
C VAL A 282 -26.53 -30.30 23.41
N VAL A 283 -26.90 -31.54 23.10
CA VAL A 283 -27.55 -32.44 24.05
C VAL A 283 -26.57 -32.66 25.20
N LYS A 284 -26.89 -32.11 26.38
CA LYS A 284 -26.08 -32.31 27.58
C LYS A 284 -25.97 -33.82 27.86
N PRO A 285 -24.77 -34.36 28.14
CA PRO A 285 -24.64 -35.75 28.58
C PRO A 285 -25.55 -35.99 29.79
N GLY A 286 -26.49 -36.92 29.68
CA GLY A 286 -27.50 -37.19 30.73
C GLY A 286 -28.88 -36.56 30.53
N ALA A 287 -29.13 -35.82 29.44
CA ALA A 287 -30.51 -35.46 29.08
C ALA A 287 -31.32 -36.74 28.75
N LYS A 288 -32.43 -36.96 29.46
CA LYS A 288 -33.30 -38.12 29.25
C LYS A 288 -33.82 -38.17 27.81
N ASP A 289 -33.61 -39.31 27.14
CA ASP A 289 -34.17 -39.55 25.82
C ASP A 289 -35.68 -39.80 25.94
N SER A 290 -36.49 -38.77 25.67
CA SER A 290 -37.95 -38.84 25.74
C SER A 290 -38.54 -39.89 24.79
N LYS A 291 -37.80 -40.25 23.73
CA LYS A 291 -38.16 -41.32 22.80
C LYS A 291 -37.97 -42.71 23.41
N ALA A 292 -37.06 -42.87 24.37
CA ALA A 292 -36.90 -44.10 25.14
C ALA A 292 -38.01 -44.27 26.18
N GLU A 293 -38.36 -43.22 26.94
CA GLU A 293 -39.45 -43.24 27.94
C GLU A 293 -40.83 -43.47 27.29
N ALA A 294 -41.11 -42.88 26.12
CA ALA A 294 -42.34 -43.18 25.36
C ALA A 294 -42.44 -44.66 24.96
N ASN A 295 -41.33 -45.25 24.50
CA ASN A 295 -41.26 -46.66 24.10
C ASN A 295 -41.36 -47.64 25.30
N SER A 296 -40.85 -47.28 26.48
CA SER A 296 -41.03 -48.12 27.68
C SER A 296 -42.48 -48.13 28.14
N ASN A 297 -43.15 -46.97 28.14
CA ASN A 297 -44.56 -46.87 28.53
C ASN A 297 -45.47 -47.67 27.58
N HIS A 298 -45.23 -47.60 26.26
CA HIS A 298 -45.96 -48.39 25.29
C HIS A 298 -45.76 -49.91 25.48
N ARG A 299 -44.55 -50.36 25.86
CA ARG A 299 -44.28 -51.78 26.17
C ARG A 299 -45.00 -52.23 27.44
N GLN A 300 -44.89 -51.46 28.52
CA GLN A 300 -45.56 -51.75 29.79
C GLN A 300 -47.09 -51.80 29.66
N LEU A 301 -47.68 -50.93 28.84
CA LEU A 301 -49.11 -50.92 28.57
C LEU A 301 -49.55 -52.16 27.76
N ARG A 302 -48.75 -52.58 26.76
CA ARG A 302 -48.96 -53.85 26.03
C ARG A 302 -48.87 -55.07 26.95
N ASP A 303 -47.85 -55.14 27.81
CA ASP A 303 -47.66 -56.27 28.73
C ASP A 303 -48.75 -56.33 29.81
N SER A 304 -49.21 -55.18 30.30
CA SER A 304 -50.32 -55.10 31.26
C SER A 304 -51.63 -55.54 30.62
N LEU A 305 -51.91 -55.10 29.39
CA LEU A 305 -53.06 -55.58 28.61
C LEU A 305 -52.99 -57.09 28.38
N ARG A 306 -51.82 -57.64 28.00
CA ARG A 306 -51.63 -59.09 27.78
C ARG A 306 -51.85 -59.90 29.06
N LYS A 307 -51.55 -59.35 30.23
CA LYS A 307 -51.72 -60.01 31.54
C LYS A 307 -53.13 -59.89 32.10
N THR A 308 -53.85 -58.78 31.86
CA THR A 308 -55.13 -58.51 32.52
C THR A 308 -56.35 -58.48 31.60
N GLY A 309 -56.19 -58.44 30.28
CA GLY A 309 -57.28 -58.47 29.29
C GLY A 309 -58.29 -57.31 29.35
N LYS A 310 -58.00 -56.23 30.09
CA LYS A 310 -58.96 -55.15 30.36
C LYS A 310 -59.15 -54.23 29.15
N SER A 311 -60.40 -54.00 28.76
CA SER A 311 -60.83 -53.09 27.69
C SER A 311 -60.18 -51.70 27.79
N ASP A 312 -60.14 -51.14 28.99
CA ASP A 312 -59.72 -49.76 29.22
C ASP A 312 -58.22 -49.56 28.93
N LEU A 313 -57.41 -50.61 29.09
CA LEU A 313 -56.00 -50.61 28.71
C LEU A 313 -55.81 -50.76 27.20
N ALA A 314 -56.70 -51.48 26.51
CA ALA A 314 -56.71 -51.56 25.06
C ALA A 314 -57.10 -50.21 24.42
N GLN A 315 -58.11 -49.53 24.97
CA GLN A 315 -58.51 -48.21 24.51
C GLN A 315 -57.37 -47.18 24.66
N LYS A 316 -56.74 -47.11 25.84
CA LYS A 316 -55.56 -46.25 26.07
C LYS A 316 -54.35 -46.62 25.21
N LEU A 317 -54.22 -47.89 24.80
CA LEU A 317 -53.16 -48.30 23.89
C LEU A 317 -53.42 -47.81 22.46
N ILE A 318 -54.67 -47.87 22.01
CA ILE A 318 -55.09 -47.38 20.68
C ILE A 318 -55.00 -45.86 20.62
N GLU A 319 -55.44 -45.16 21.67
CA GLU A 319 -55.34 -43.71 21.79
C GLU A 319 -53.89 -43.20 21.74
N ASN A 320 -52.94 -43.95 22.32
CA ASN A 320 -51.49 -43.65 22.21
C ASN A 320 -50.85 -44.04 20.86
N MET A 321 -51.60 -44.63 19.91
CA MET A 321 -51.12 -45.02 18.58
C MET A 321 -51.72 -44.17 17.44
N ILE A 322 -52.56 -43.20 17.75
CA ILE A 322 -53.20 -42.25 16.81
C ILE A 322 -52.51 -40.90 16.89
#